data_AF-A0A1B1TP53-F1
#
_entry.id   AF-A0A1B1TP53-F1
#
_cell.length_a   1.000
_cell.length_b   1.000
_cell.length_c   1.000
_cell.angle_alpha   90.00
_cell.angle_beta   90.00
_cell.angle_gamma   90.00
#
_symmetry.space_group_name_H-M   'P 1'
#
loop_
_entity.id
_entity.type
_entity.pdbx_description
1 polymer ?
#
loop_
_entity_poly.entity_id
_entity_poly.type
_entity_poly.pdbx_seq_one_letter_code
_entity_poly.pdbx_strand_id
1 'polypeptide(L)'
;MDFSPATSALILLIFAALGTVLWGYRRSQKAGRLGLLAWGQSLAITIPWLVLLSCILLGVSLDLIGVVLILMASAGAYIYLGNLRREAGQGEMIRKQALERLQTETTDTESSTQSPADSATEPEIQPINPEDLQTIKGIFGIDTFFATEAIPYQEGAIFKGNLRGEPEEAHRKLTEKLGDRLGDKYRLFLVEDPEGKPVIVILPSSNDPKTTSLAQKNVALVLFVATLATTLEAIGVLKGFDFFSNWQRYPDVLPLSLGMWLVLGVHELGHWFTSQKYNVKLSVPFFLPNWQIASFGAITRFESLLPNRTALFDIAFAGPAAGGLISLLLLLGGFGLSNPDSLFKVPSQFFQGSVLVGTLARIFLGDGLQQAIVAIHPLTILGWLGLVITALNLLPAGCLDGGRIIQAIYGRKTARRTTIATLVVLGLVALFNPANPIPLYWALIIIFLQREAERPSLNELLEPNDTRAILGLVALFLMLVTLIPLSPSLAGQLGIGA
;
A
#
# COMPACT_ATOMS: atom_id res chain seq x y z
N MET A 1 -37.39 -17.49 19.40
CA MET A 1 -36.94 -17.31 18.01
C MET A 1 -35.51 -17.79 17.97
N ASP A 2 -35.26 -18.98 17.42
CA ASP A 2 -33.91 -19.51 17.29
C ASP A 2 -33.28 -18.91 16.04
N PHE A 3 -32.39 -17.94 16.23
CA PHE A 3 -31.61 -17.34 15.16
C PHE A 3 -30.51 -18.31 14.73
N SER A 4 -30.28 -18.43 13.42
CA SER A 4 -29.13 -19.19 12.92
C SER A 4 -27.82 -18.60 13.49
N PRO A 5 -26.74 -19.40 13.63
CA PRO A 5 -25.45 -18.90 14.12
C PRO A 5 -24.93 -17.69 13.33
N ALA A 6 -25.16 -17.67 12.01
CA ALA A 6 -24.82 -16.55 11.14
C ALA A 6 -25.66 -15.30 11.44
N THR A 7 -26.97 -15.45 11.64
CA THR A 7 -27.87 -14.35 11.99
C THR A 7 -27.52 -13.75 13.36
N SER A 8 -27.21 -14.59 14.34
CA SER A 8 -26.77 -14.18 15.68
C SER A 8 -25.45 -13.40 15.64
N ALA A 9 -24.48 -13.84 14.83
CA ALA A 9 -23.20 -13.14 14.64
C ALA A 9 -23.39 -11.77 13.98
N LEU A 10 -24.28 -11.67 13.00
CA LEU A 10 -24.56 -10.43 12.27
C LEU A 10 -25.28 -9.41 13.16
N ILE A 11 -26.22 -9.88 13.99
CA ILE A 11 -26.86 -9.07 15.04
C ILE A 11 -25.82 -8.54 16.03
N LEU A 12 -24.91 -9.39 16.52
CA LEU A 12 -23.84 -8.98 17.43
C LEU A 12 -22.90 -7.94 16.80
N LEU A 13 -22.56 -8.09 15.52
CA LEU A 13 -21.74 -7.11 14.79
C LEU A 13 -22.43 -5.76 14.66
N ILE A 14 -23.72 -5.72 14.36
CA ILE A 14 -24.50 -4.48 14.29
C ILE A 14 -24.56 -3.80 15.66
N PHE A 15 -24.81 -4.55 16.73
CA PHE A 15 -24.82 -4.00 18.09
C PHE A 15 -23.44 -3.50 18.54
N ALA A 16 -22.37 -4.22 18.22
CA ALA A 16 -21.00 -3.78 18.50
C ALA A 16 -20.66 -2.50 17.73
N ALA A 17 -21.00 -2.43 16.44
CA ALA A 17 -20.80 -1.25 15.61
C ALA A 17 -21.60 -0.04 16.14
N LEU A 18 -22.88 -0.21 16.49
CA LEU A 18 -23.69 0.83 17.15
C LEU A 18 -23.07 1.28 18.49
N GLY A 19 -22.54 0.34 19.27
CA GLY A 19 -21.81 0.63 20.51
C GLY A 19 -20.57 1.49 20.26
N THR A 20 -19.76 1.16 19.24
CA THR A 20 -18.57 1.97 18.88
C THR A 20 -18.94 3.35 18.37
N VAL A 21 -20.03 3.48 17.60
CA VAL A 21 -20.56 4.76 17.13
C VAL A 21 -21.00 5.64 18.29
N LEU A 22 -21.77 5.08 19.24
CA LEU A 22 -22.26 5.79 20.43
C LEU A 22 -21.13 6.18 21.39
N TRP A 23 -20.15 5.30 21.57
CA TRP A 23 -18.94 5.59 22.34
C TRP A 23 -18.10 6.69 21.69
N GLY A 24 -17.91 6.61 20.37
CA GLY A 24 -17.25 7.65 19.58
C GLY A 24 -17.92 9.01 19.73
N TYR A 25 -19.27 9.04 19.73
CA TYR A 25 -20.05 10.27 19.90
C TYR A 25 -19.83 10.91 21.28
N ARG A 26 -19.90 10.10 22.36
CA ARG A 26 -19.63 10.57 23.72
C ARG A 26 -18.20 11.09 23.88
N ARG A 27 -17.23 10.43 23.23
CA ARG A 27 -15.83 10.90 23.21
C ARG A 27 -15.68 12.21 22.43
N SER A 28 -16.37 12.35 21.29
CA SER A 28 -16.28 13.54 20.45
C SER A 28 -16.89 14.78 21.08
N GLN A 29 -17.92 14.63 21.92
CA GLN A 29 -18.50 15.75 22.66
C GLN A 29 -17.46 16.44 23.56
N LYS A 30 -16.51 15.69 24.13
CA LYS A 30 -15.43 16.25 24.95
C LYS A 30 -14.42 17.10 24.16
N ALA A 31 -14.35 16.90 22.85
CA ALA A 31 -13.43 17.59 21.93
C ALA A 31 -14.12 18.71 21.14
N GLY A 32 -15.32 19.15 21.57
CA GLY A 32 -16.02 20.30 20.99
C GLY A 32 -16.44 20.12 19.53
N ARG A 33 -16.52 21.23 18.79
CA ARG A 33 -17.02 21.27 17.40
C ARG A 33 -16.13 20.45 16.45
N LEU A 34 -14.81 20.51 16.62
CA LEU A 34 -13.86 19.72 15.83
C LEU A 34 -13.98 18.22 16.09
N GLY A 35 -14.16 17.85 17.36
CA GLY A 35 -14.44 16.46 17.74
C GLY A 35 -15.69 15.92 17.06
N LEU A 36 -16.78 16.69 17.08
CA LEU A 36 -18.05 16.32 16.44
C LEU A 36 -17.94 16.19 14.92
N LEU A 37 -17.19 17.08 14.25
CA LEU A 37 -16.94 16.99 12.81
C LEU A 37 -16.05 15.79 12.45
N ALA A 38 -15.01 15.51 13.24
CA ALA A 38 -14.16 14.34 13.05
C ALA A 38 -14.93 13.03 13.26
N TRP A 39 -15.80 12.97 14.27
CA TRP A 39 -16.70 11.84 14.49
C TRP A 39 -17.72 11.69 13.36
N GLY A 40 -18.35 12.78 12.91
CA GLY A 40 -19.28 12.74 11.77
C GLY A 40 -18.60 12.26 10.49
N GLN A 41 -17.36 12.69 10.25
CA GLN A 41 -16.58 12.22 9.11
C GLN A 41 -16.24 10.73 9.23
N SER A 42 -15.90 10.23 10.42
CA SER A 42 -15.74 8.79 10.67
C SER A 42 -17.06 8.03 10.47
N LEU A 43 -18.18 8.64 10.85
CA LEU A 43 -19.52 8.07 10.74
C LEU A 43 -19.92 7.86 9.29
N ALA A 44 -19.54 8.78 8.40
CA ALA A 44 -19.77 8.67 6.96
C ALA A 44 -19.15 7.39 6.38
N ILE A 45 -18.00 6.92 6.90
CA ILE A 45 -17.38 5.66 6.46
C ILE A 45 -18.12 4.44 7.04
N THR A 46 -18.61 4.50 8.28
CA THR A 46 -19.22 3.36 8.97
C THR A 46 -20.70 3.12 8.64
N ILE A 47 -21.47 4.18 8.31
CA ILE A 47 -22.90 4.07 8.02
C ILE A 47 -23.22 3.16 6.82
N PRO A 48 -22.50 3.22 5.67
CA PRO A 48 -22.74 2.31 4.56
C PRO A 48 -22.71 0.85 4.97
N TRP A 49 -21.72 0.47 5.79
CA TRP A 49 -21.58 -0.91 6.25
C TRP A 49 -22.73 -1.32 7.17
N LEU A 50 -23.17 -0.43 8.07
CA LEU A 50 -24.34 -0.69 8.92
C LEU A 50 -25.62 -0.85 8.09
N VAL A 51 -25.81 -0.04 7.05
CA VAL A 51 -26.95 -0.14 6.14
C VAL A 51 -26.89 -1.46 5.36
N LEU A 52 -25.74 -1.79 4.77
CA LEU A 52 -25.54 -3.04 4.02
C LEU A 52 -25.75 -4.27 4.90
N LEU A 53 -25.18 -4.29 6.11
CA LEU A 53 -25.36 -5.38 7.07
C LEU A 53 -26.82 -5.51 7.52
N SER A 54 -27.51 -4.38 7.73
CA SER A 54 -28.93 -4.38 8.10
C SER A 54 -29.82 -4.87 6.96
N CYS A 55 -29.52 -4.52 5.71
CA CYS A 55 -30.21 -5.05 4.53
C CYS A 55 -30.02 -6.57 4.41
N ILE A 56 -28.80 -7.07 4.64
CA ILE A 56 -28.52 -8.52 4.68
C ILE A 56 -29.33 -9.20 5.80
N LEU A 57 -29.40 -8.59 6.99
CA LEU A 57 -30.16 -9.12 8.12
C LEU A 57 -31.67 -9.18 7.86
N LEU A 58 -32.22 -8.16 7.19
CA LEU A 58 -33.64 -8.05 6.86
C LEU A 58 -34.02 -8.81 5.59
N GLY A 59 -33.07 -9.48 4.93
CA GLY A 59 -33.31 -10.19 3.67
C GLY A 59 -33.61 -9.28 2.48
N VAL A 60 -33.22 -8.00 2.56
CA VAL A 60 -33.39 -7.03 1.48
C VAL A 60 -32.19 -7.11 0.54
N SER A 61 -32.41 -7.55 -0.70
CA SER A 61 -31.40 -7.57 -1.76
C SER A 61 -31.21 -6.17 -2.33
N LEU A 62 -29.99 -5.64 -2.24
CA LEU A 62 -29.60 -4.40 -2.91
C LEU A 62 -28.93 -4.72 -4.25
N ASP A 63 -29.41 -4.11 -5.32
CA ASP A 63 -28.75 -4.15 -6.61
C ASP A 63 -27.41 -3.40 -6.56
N LEU A 64 -26.49 -3.75 -7.46
CA LEU A 64 -25.17 -3.12 -7.56
C LEU A 64 -25.26 -1.58 -7.63
N ILE A 65 -26.26 -1.06 -8.35
CA ILE A 65 -26.52 0.38 -8.44
C ILE A 65 -26.85 0.97 -7.06
N GLY A 66 -27.67 0.29 -6.26
CA GLY A 66 -28.01 0.71 -4.90
C GLY A 66 -26.79 0.73 -3.97
N VAL A 67 -25.94 -0.29 -4.06
CA VAL A 67 -24.68 -0.35 -3.30
C VAL A 67 -23.74 0.80 -3.70
N VAL A 68 -23.57 1.03 -5.01
CA VAL A 68 -22.72 2.11 -5.52
C VAL A 68 -23.25 3.48 -5.07
N LEU A 69 -24.56 3.72 -5.13
CA LEU A 69 -25.16 4.98 -4.68
C LEU A 69 -24.97 5.23 -3.17
N ILE A 70 -25.10 4.20 -2.33
CA ILE A 70 -24.85 4.29 -0.89
C ILE A 70 -23.38 4.66 -0.62
N LEU A 71 -22.44 4.04 -1.35
CA LEU A 71 -21.01 4.33 -1.22
C LEU A 71 -20.67 5.73 -1.76
N MET A 72 -21.27 6.17 -2.87
CA MET A 72 -21.09 7.52 -3.41
C MET A 72 -21.62 8.60 -2.47
N ALA A 73 -22.81 8.40 -1.90
CA ALA A 73 -23.39 9.33 -0.93
C ALA A 73 -22.52 9.43 0.34
N SER A 74 -21.99 8.31 0.81
CA SER A 74 -21.02 8.27 1.92
C SER A 74 -19.72 8.99 1.60
N ALA A 75 -19.15 8.77 0.41
CA ALA A 75 -17.96 9.48 -0.04
C ALA A 75 -18.21 11.00 -0.11
N GLY A 76 -19.35 11.43 -0.66
CA GLY A 76 -19.76 12.83 -0.68
C GLY A 76 -19.90 13.43 0.72
N ALA A 77 -20.55 12.71 1.64
CA ALA A 77 -20.69 13.12 3.04
C ALA A 77 -19.32 13.21 3.76
N TYR A 78 -18.42 12.26 3.49
CA TYR A 78 -17.06 12.25 4.04
C TYR A 78 -16.26 13.47 3.57
N ILE A 79 -16.33 13.81 2.28
CA ILE A 79 -15.66 14.97 1.69
C ILE A 79 -16.22 16.27 2.28
N TYR A 80 -17.56 16.39 2.32
CA TYR A 80 -18.23 17.57 2.86
C TYR A 80 -17.86 17.82 4.33
N LEU A 81 -17.93 16.78 5.16
CA LEU A 81 -17.56 16.87 6.59
C LEU A 81 -16.06 17.09 6.78
N GLY A 82 -15.23 16.54 5.90
CA GLY A 82 -13.79 16.79 5.87
C GLY A 82 -13.46 18.26 5.58
N ASN A 83 -14.13 18.88 4.62
CA ASN A 83 -13.95 20.30 4.30
C ASN A 83 -14.37 21.20 5.47
N LEU A 84 -15.55 20.95 6.05
CA LEU A 84 -16.01 21.64 7.27
C LEU A 84 -15.03 21.50 8.45
N ARG A 85 -14.42 20.31 8.61
CA ARG A 85 -13.43 20.06 9.65
C ARG A 85 -12.14 20.85 9.40
N ARG A 86 -11.69 20.97 8.15
CA ARG A 86 -10.50 21.75 7.77
C ARG A 86 -10.73 23.24 8.04
N GLU A 87 -11.90 23.77 7.67
CA GLU A 87 -12.29 25.16 7.96
C GLU A 87 -12.34 25.44 9.48
N ALA A 88 -12.98 24.54 10.25
CA ALA A 88 -13.03 24.66 11.70
C ALA A 88 -11.65 24.52 12.37
N GLY A 89 -10.77 23.69 11.81
CA GLY A 89 -9.41 23.46 12.30
C GLY A 89 -8.49 24.66 12.06
N GLN A 90 -8.62 25.32 10.92
CA GLN A 90 -7.94 26.59 10.64
C GLN A 90 -8.40 27.69 11.61
N GLY A 91 -9.71 27.78 11.88
CA GLY A 91 -10.26 28.76 12.84
C GLY A 91 -9.77 28.57 14.28
N GLU A 92 -9.70 27.34 14.78
CA GLU A 92 -9.15 27.06 16.11
C GLU A 92 -7.62 27.22 16.18
N MET A 93 -6.88 26.88 15.12
CA MET A 93 -5.43 27.17 15.06
C MET A 93 -5.15 28.67 15.09
N ILE A 94 -5.90 29.49 14.35
CA ILE A 94 -5.77 30.95 14.39
C ILE A 94 -6.10 31.48 15.80
N ARG A 95 -7.14 30.96 16.44
CA ARG A 95 -7.50 31.32 17.82
C ARG A 95 -6.44 30.89 18.84
N LYS A 96 -5.86 29.70 18.68
CA LYS A 96 -4.80 29.19 19.54
C LYS A 96 -3.50 29.98 19.35
N GLN A 97 -3.15 30.32 18.11
CA GLN A 97 -2.05 31.22 17.79
C GLN A 97 -2.28 32.64 18.35
N ALA A 98 -3.52 33.15 18.33
CA ALA A 98 -3.86 34.43 18.94
C ALA A 98 -3.77 34.39 20.48
N LEU A 99 -4.22 33.30 21.11
CA LEU A 99 -4.09 33.07 22.55
C LEU A 99 -2.63 32.87 22.97
N GLU A 100 -1.84 32.13 22.19
CA GLU A 100 -0.40 31.97 22.42
C GLU A 100 0.34 33.30 22.26
N ARG A 101 -0.04 34.16 21.29
CA ARG A 101 0.49 35.53 21.16
C ARG A 101 0.13 36.42 22.35
N LEU A 102 -1.12 36.36 22.84
CA LEU A 102 -1.55 37.07 24.04
C LEU A 102 -0.84 36.57 25.31
N GLN A 103 -0.54 35.27 25.38
CA GLN A 103 0.27 34.68 26.45
C GLN A 103 1.74 35.06 26.32
N THR A 104 2.31 35.16 25.11
CA THR A 104 3.70 35.62 24.93
C THR A 104 3.84 37.10 25.30
N GLU A 105 2.85 37.95 25.03
CA GLU A 105 2.84 39.35 25.49
C GLU A 105 2.67 39.52 27.01
N THR A 106 2.15 38.51 27.72
CA THR A 106 1.99 38.55 29.19
C THR A 106 3.09 37.81 29.96
N THR A 107 3.93 37.00 29.29
CA THR A 107 4.97 36.19 29.95
C THR A 107 6.38 36.84 29.89
N ASP A 108 6.54 37.99 29.24
CA ASP A 108 7.78 38.78 29.27
C ASP A 108 8.00 39.53 30.62
N THR A 109 7.20 39.23 31.64
CA THR A 109 7.47 39.64 33.02
C THR A 109 7.34 38.41 33.94
N GLU A 110 8.43 38.05 34.62
CA GLU A 110 8.56 37.05 35.72
C GLU A 110 9.20 35.67 35.41
N SER A 111 10.54 35.71 35.45
CA SER A 111 11.53 34.80 36.10
C SER A 111 11.24 33.31 36.42
N SER A 112 12.17 32.47 35.92
CA SER A 112 12.95 31.38 36.56
C SER A 112 12.40 30.51 37.71
N THR A 113 12.49 29.17 37.58
CA THR A 113 13.21 28.25 38.51
C THR A 113 13.35 26.80 37.98
N GLN A 114 14.41 26.11 38.42
CA GLN A 114 14.90 24.73 38.11
C GLN A 114 14.05 23.64 38.82
N SER A 115 13.89 22.35 38.40
CA SER A 115 14.77 21.13 38.33
C SER A 115 13.84 19.88 38.52
N PRO A 116 14.23 18.57 38.46
CA PRO A 116 15.40 17.90 37.91
C PRO A 116 15.09 16.64 37.02
N ALA A 117 16.19 15.98 36.62
CA ALA A 117 16.39 14.84 35.72
C ALA A 117 15.59 13.53 35.96
N ASP A 118 15.38 12.80 34.86
CA ASP A 118 15.21 11.35 34.85
C ASP A 118 16.08 10.76 33.72
N SER A 119 17.04 9.93 34.11
CA SER A 119 18.06 9.33 33.25
C SER A 119 17.63 7.94 32.80
N ALA A 120 17.38 7.78 31.50
CA ALA A 120 17.33 6.47 30.85
C ALA A 120 18.52 6.37 29.88
N THR A 121 19.36 5.39 30.14
CA THR A 121 20.62 5.08 29.46
C THR A 121 20.37 4.77 27.98
N GLU A 122 20.72 5.69 27.09
CA GLU A 122 20.83 5.45 25.64
C GLU A 122 22.26 5.00 25.29
N PRO A 123 22.41 4.10 24.30
CA PRO A 123 23.71 3.58 23.90
C PRO A 123 24.62 4.70 23.40
N GLU A 124 25.92 4.55 23.67
CA GLU A 124 26.99 5.50 23.39
C GLU A 124 27.11 5.77 21.88
N ILE A 125 26.37 6.76 21.41
CA ILE A 125 26.39 7.26 20.04
C ILE A 125 27.50 8.30 19.95
N GLN A 126 28.42 8.16 18.99
CA GLN A 126 29.39 9.21 18.69
C GLN A 126 28.62 10.48 18.31
N PRO A 127 28.71 11.56 19.11
CA PRO A 127 27.92 12.76 18.87
C PRO A 127 28.38 13.44 17.57
N ILE A 128 27.44 14.07 16.87
CA ILE A 128 27.72 14.93 15.73
C ILE A 128 28.83 15.93 16.08
N ASN A 129 29.75 16.18 15.14
CA ASN A 129 30.82 17.16 15.31
C ASN A 129 30.20 18.52 15.71
N PRO A 130 30.59 19.12 16.85
CA PRO A 130 30.00 20.37 17.33
C PRO A 130 30.16 21.53 16.35
N GLU A 131 31.22 21.55 15.54
CA GLU A 131 31.41 22.57 14.50
C GLU A 131 30.39 22.44 13.35
N ASP A 132 30.15 21.21 12.91
CA ASP A 132 29.14 20.91 11.90
C ASP A 132 27.74 21.24 12.43
N LEU A 133 27.47 20.95 13.70
CA LEU A 133 26.20 21.27 14.35
C LEU A 133 25.93 22.79 14.41
N GLN A 134 26.95 23.60 14.71
CA GLN A 134 26.81 25.06 14.66
C GLN A 134 26.56 25.55 13.23
N THR A 135 27.29 25.02 12.26
CA THR A 135 27.12 25.34 10.83
C THR A 135 25.70 25.02 10.35
N ILE A 136 25.17 23.86 10.75
CA ILE A 136 23.80 23.42 10.46
C ILE A 136 22.78 24.35 11.11
N LYS A 137 22.94 24.72 12.38
CA LYS A 137 22.02 25.66 13.05
C LYS A 137 21.89 26.98 12.29
N GLY A 138 22.98 27.43 11.66
CA GLY A 138 23.00 28.66 10.86
C GLY A 138 22.36 28.58 9.47
N ILE A 139 21.87 27.42 9.01
CA ILE A 139 21.15 27.31 7.71
C ILE A 139 19.68 27.71 7.84
N PHE A 140 19.12 27.56 9.05
CA PHE A 140 17.75 27.87 9.38
C PHE A 140 17.50 29.38 9.35
N GLY A 141 16.31 29.78 8.91
CA GLY A 141 15.98 31.19 8.71
C GLY A 141 14.47 31.44 8.68
N ILE A 142 14.12 32.72 8.80
CA ILE A 142 12.74 33.20 8.99
C ILE A 142 11.80 32.74 7.85
N ASP A 143 12.33 32.60 6.63
CA ASP A 143 11.53 32.25 5.43
C ASP A 143 11.49 30.75 5.12
N THR A 144 12.08 29.89 5.97
CA THR A 144 12.19 28.44 5.69
C THR A 144 11.78 27.59 6.89
N PHE A 145 12.61 27.54 7.93
CA PHE A 145 12.34 26.79 9.14
C PHE A 145 12.96 27.51 10.32
N PHE A 146 12.18 27.72 11.37
CA PHE A 146 12.63 28.33 12.61
C PHE A 146 12.85 27.24 13.66
N ALA A 147 14.11 26.83 13.85
CA ALA A 147 14.49 25.81 14.82
C ALA A 147 14.43 26.37 16.24
N THR A 148 13.65 25.71 17.11
CA THR A 148 13.50 26.05 18.53
C THR A 148 14.34 25.16 19.43
N GLU A 149 14.52 23.90 19.02
CA GLU A 149 15.25 22.88 19.78
C GLU A 149 16.13 22.06 18.83
N ALA A 150 17.34 21.72 19.28
CA ALA A 150 18.26 20.85 18.55
C ALA A 150 18.66 19.68 19.45
N ILE A 151 18.26 18.48 19.07
CA ILE A 151 18.47 17.24 19.81
C ILE A 151 19.49 16.41 19.02
N PRO A 152 20.67 16.10 19.57
CA PRO A 152 21.59 15.15 18.94
C PRO A 152 20.91 13.80 18.70
N TYR A 153 21.10 13.21 17.53
CA TYR A 153 20.47 11.94 17.17
C TYR A 153 21.35 11.14 16.21
N GLN A 154 21.81 9.97 16.65
CA GLN A 154 22.84 9.21 15.93
C GLN A 154 24.07 10.10 15.63
N GLU A 155 24.70 9.93 14.47
CA GLU A 155 25.76 10.80 13.95
C GLU A 155 25.22 12.15 13.38
N GLY A 156 23.97 12.49 13.69
CA GLY A 156 23.22 13.61 13.17
C GLY A 156 22.50 14.42 14.24
N ALA A 157 21.47 15.17 13.84
CA ALA A 157 20.66 15.97 14.74
C ALA A 157 19.22 16.11 14.27
N ILE A 158 18.30 16.17 15.24
CA ILE A 158 16.88 16.46 15.07
C ILE A 158 16.64 17.91 15.48
N PHE A 159 16.02 18.68 14.60
CA PHE A 159 15.65 20.07 14.81
C PHE A 159 14.14 20.20 14.86
N LYS A 160 13.61 20.47 16.05
CA LYS A 160 12.20 20.83 16.22
C LYS A 160 12.04 22.33 16.03
N GLY A 161 10.89 22.72 15.52
CA GLY A 161 10.64 24.10 15.19
C GLY A 161 9.37 24.30 14.39
N ASN A 162 9.27 25.48 13.79
CA ASN A 162 8.13 25.84 12.95
C ASN A 162 8.58 25.98 11.51
N LEU A 163 7.96 25.19 10.64
CA LEU A 163 8.09 25.35 9.19
C LEU A 163 7.45 26.67 8.75
N ARG A 164 8.12 27.40 7.86
CA ARG A 164 7.71 28.69 7.33
C ARG A 164 7.57 28.56 5.82
N GLY A 165 6.37 28.77 5.31
CA GLY A 165 6.06 28.63 3.89
C GLY A 165 5.77 27.20 3.44
N GLU A 166 5.84 26.97 2.13
CA GLU A 166 5.56 25.68 1.50
C GLU A 166 6.65 24.64 1.79
N PRO A 167 6.30 23.40 2.19
CA PRO A 167 7.29 22.38 2.58
C PRO A 167 8.34 22.07 1.52
N GLU A 168 7.95 22.01 0.24
CA GLU A 168 8.85 21.67 -0.86
C GLU A 168 9.89 22.77 -1.11
N GLU A 169 9.46 24.04 -1.11
CA GLU A 169 10.36 25.17 -1.33
C GLU A 169 11.29 25.40 -0.13
N ALA A 170 10.78 25.21 1.10
CA ALA A 170 11.59 25.26 2.31
C ALA A 170 12.64 24.13 2.30
N HIS A 171 12.25 22.90 1.99
CA HIS A 171 13.17 21.75 1.89
C HIS A 171 14.25 21.98 0.83
N ARG A 172 13.88 22.47 -0.37
CA ARG A 172 14.82 22.77 -1.45
C ARG A 172 15.87 23.79 -1.02
N LYS A 173 15.44 24.96 -0.51
CA LYS A 173 16.35 26.02 -0.04
C LYS A 173 17.27 25.56 1.08
N LEU A 174 16.76 24.77 2.03
CA LEU A 174 17.57 24.27 3.14
C LEU A 174 18.57 23.20 2.68
N THR A 175 18.19 22.36 1.72
CA THR A 175 19.08 21.37 1.12
C THR A 175 20.20 22.04 0.32
N GLU A 176 19.89 23.06 -0.48
CA GLU A 176 20.89 23.87 -1.21
C GLU A 176 21.87 24.52 -0.22
N LYS A 177 21.38 25.21 0.81
CA LYS A 177 22.23 25.84 1.84
C LYS A 177 23.09 24.83 2.61
N LEU A 178 22.57 23.65 2.89
CA LEU A 178 23.32 22.59 3.56
C LEU A 178 24.46 22.09 2.66
N GLY A 179 24.17 21.88 1.37
CA GLY A 179 25.15 21.51 0.35
C GLY A 179 26.24 22.56 0.17
N ASP A 180 25.90 23.84 0.12
CA ASP A 180 26.86 24.94 -0.03
C ASP A 180 27.87 25.01 1.13
N ARG A 181 27.44 24.65 2.35
CA ARG A 181 28.28 24.76 3.55
C ARG A 181 29.03 23.48 3.92
N LEU A 182 28.41 22.32 3.74
CA LEU A 182 28.92 21.03 4.21
C LEU A 182 29.02 19.96 3.10
N GLY A 183 28.77 20.35 1.85
CA GLY A 183 28.80 19.46 0.70
C GLY A 183 27.81 18.29 0.84
N ASP A 184 28.22 17.12 0.36
CA ASP A 184 27.42 15.89 0.41
C ASP A 184 27.56 15.10 1.73
N LYS A 185 28.11 15.72 2.78
CA LYS A 185 28.35 15.03 4.05
C LYS A 185 27.06 14.65 4.78
N TYR A 186 25.99 15.44 4.60
CA TYR A 186 24.73 15.28 5.30
C TYR A 186 23.53 15.27 4.34
N ARG A 187 22.44 14.64 4.78
CA ARG A 187 21.13 14.62 4.13
C ARG A 187 20.09 15.25 5.04
N LEU A 188 19.24 16.09 4.48
CA LEU A 188 18.16 16.77 5.19
C LEU A 188 16.84 16.07 4.90
N PHE A 189 16.23 15.54 5.96
CA PHE A 189 14.91 14.94 5.93
C PHE A 189 13.91 15.89 6.60
N LEU A 190 12.84 16.24 5.91
CA LEU A 190 11.69 16.96 6.46
C LEU A 190 10.58 15.94 6.72
N VAL A 191 10.32 15.67 8.00
CA VAL A 191 9.40 14.60 8.46
C VAL A 191 8.44 15.13 9.52
N GLU A 192 7.38 14.37 9.80
CA GLU A 192 6.49 14.65 10.92
C GLU A 192 6.93 13.93 12.19
N ASP A 193 6.85 14.61 13.32
CA ASP A 193 7.04 14.01 14.63
C ASP A 193 5.83 13.15 15.06
N PRO A 194 5.89 12.45 16.21
CA PRO A 194 4.77 11.69 16.71
C PRO A 194 3.48 12.50 16.92
N GLU A 195 3.58 13.80 17.18
CA GLU A 195 2.48 14.75 17.39
C GLU A 195 1.94 15.36 16.07
N GLY A 196 2.58 15.08 14.93
CA GLY A 196 2.22 15.59 13.61
C GLY A 196 2.81 16.97 13.30
N LYS A 197 3.84 17.42 14.03
CA LYS A 197 4.53 18.68 13.78
C LYS A 197 5.72 18.48 12.82
N PRO A 198 6.01 19.44 11.92
CA PRO A 198 7.17 19.41 11.06
C PRO A 198 8.48 19.41 11.86
N VAL A 199 9.38 18.48 11.54
CA VAL A 199 10.70 18.35 12.15
C VAL A 199 11.73 18.09 11.05
N ILE A 200 12.90 18.70 11.21
CA ILE A 200 14.04 18.48 10.32
C ILE A 200 14.99 17.49 10.98
N VAL A 201 15.29 16.40 10.29
CA VAL A 201 16.25 15.39 10.73
C VAL A 201 17.42 15.44 9.76
N ILE A 202 18.62 15.67 10.28
CA ILE A 202 19.84 15.70 9.48
C ILE A 202 20.69 14.51 9.87
N LEU A 203 20.99 13.65 8.89
CA LEU A 203 21.78 12.43 9.07
C LEU A 203 22.97 12.44 8.10
N PRO A 204 24.09 11.78 8.44
CA PRO A 204 25.21 11.67 7.52
C PRO A 204 24.84 10.85 6.27
N SER A 205 25.48 11.15 5.15
CA SER A 205 25.28 10.41 3.89
C SER A 205 25.80 8.97 3.94
N SER A 206 26.57 8.59 4.97
CA SER A 206 26.91 7.19 5.27
C SER A 206 25.69 6.30 5.50
N ASN A 207 24.55 6.89 5.88
CA ASN A 207 23.27 6.19 6.07
C ASN A 207 22.46 6.02 4.78
N ASP A 208 22.94 6.53 3.64
CA ASP A 208 22.26 6.41 2.36
C ASP A 208 22.03 4.92 2.00
N PRO A 209 20.98 4.60 1.21
CA PRO A 209 20.76 3.25 0.74
C PRO A 209 22.00 2.71 0.02
N LYS A 210 22.48 1.55 0.48
CA LYS A 210 23.65 0.90 -0.13
C LYS A 210 23.25 0.27 -1.45
N THR A 211 24.12 0.41 -2.44
CA THR A 211 23.95 -0.25 -3.74
C THR A 211 24.10 -1.76 -3.59
N THR A 212 23.49 -2.51 -4.50
CA THR A 212 23.50 -3.97 -4.45
C THR A 212 24.93 -4.50 -4.64
N SER A 213 25.41 -5.27 -3.66
CA SER A 213 26.76 -5.87 -3.68
C SER A 213 26.88 -6.97 -4.73
N LEU A 214 28.11 -7.35 -5.11
CA LEU A 214 28.33 -8.45 -6.06
C LEU A 214 27.71 -9.76 -5.59
N ALA A 215 27.80 -10.08 -4.29
CA ALA A 215 27.16 -11.27 -3.74
C ALA A 215 25.63 -11.23 -3.89
N GLN A 216 25.01 -10.07 -3.66
CA GLN A 216 23.57 -9.90 -3.85
C GLN A 216 23.18 -9.97 -5.33
N LYS A 217 24.01 -9.46 -6.26
CA LYS A 217 23.79 -9.62 -7.70
C LYS A 217 23.84 -11.09 -8.12
N ASN A 218 24.77 -11.88 -7.55
CA ASN A 218 24.83 -13.32 -7.78
C ASN A 218 23.57 -14.03 -7.25
N VAL A 219 23.08 -13.64 -6.07
CA VAL A 219 21.81 -14.14 -5.53
C VAL A 219 20.65 -13.79 -6.45
N ALA A 220 20.57 -12.55 -6.95
CA ALA A 220 19.55 -12.14 -7.90
C ALA A 220 19.60 -12.97 -9.19
N LEU A 221 20.80 -13.28 -9.71
CA LEU A 221 20.98 -14.15 -10.87
C LEU A 221 20.50 -15.58 -10.60
N VAL A 222 20.84 -16.16 -9.45
CA VAL A 222 20.39 -17.50 -9.06
C VAL A 222 18.86 -17.53 -8.96
N LEU A 223 18.26 -16.53 -8.33
CA LEU A 223 16.81 -16.39 -8.22
C LEU A 223 16.13 -16.19 -9.58
N PHE A 224 16.75 -15.45 -10.49
CA PHE A 224 16.27 -15.30 -11.86
C PHE A 224 16.26 -16.63 -12.61
N VAL A 225 17.36 -17.40 -12.54
CA VAL A 225 17.45 -18.74 -13.15
C VAL A 225 16.47 -19.71 -12.51
N ALA A 226 16.33 -19.68 -11.18
CA ALA A 226 15.33 -20.47 -10.46
C ALA A 226 13.90 -20.11 -10.90
N THR A 227 13.62 -18.82 -11.12
CA THR A 227 12.31 -18.37 -11.61
C THR A 227 12.05 -18.81 -13.05
N LEU A 228 13.07 -18.84 -13.91
CA LEU A 228 12.95 -19.42 -15.26
C LEU A 228 12.57 -20.90 -15.18
N ALA A 229 13.26 -21.66 -14.33
CA ALA A 229 13.02 -23.06 -14.07
C ALA A 229 11.58 -23.32 -13.54
N THR A 230 11.15 -22.60 -12.51
CA THR A 230 9.78 -22.74 -11.97
C THR A 230 8.71 -22.29 -12.95
N THR A 231 9.00 -21.34 -13.84
CA THR A 231 8.06 -20.91 -14.88
C THR A 231 7.86 -22.01 -15.93
N LEU A 232 8.93 -22.67 -16.38
CA LEU A 232 8.82 -23.78 -17.32
C LEU A 232 8.03 -24.95 -16.71
N GLU A 233 8.33 -25.27 -15.45
CA GLU A 233 7.67 -26.33 -14.72
C GLU A 233 6.20 -26.05 -14.41
N ALA A 234 5.87 -24.86 -13.90
CA ALA A 234 4.49 -24.49 -13.62
C ALA A 234 3.61 -24.57 -14.88
N ILE A 235 4.16 -24.19 -16.04
CA ILE A 235 3.47 -24.32 -17.34
C ILE A 235 3.39 -25.78 -17.81
N GLY A 236 4.42 -26.59 -17.56
CA GLY A 236 4.37 -28.04 -17.78
C GLY A 236 3.23 -28.69 -16.99
N VAL A 237 3.19 -28.43 -15.68
CA VAL A 237 2.14 -28.93 -14.77
C VAL A 237 0.77 -28.44 -15.21
N LEU A 238 0.64 -27.18 -15.63
CA LEU A 238 -0.59 -26.63 -16.19
C LEU A 238 -1.05 -27.41 -17.43
N LYS A 239 -0.11 -27.88 -18.26
CA LYS A 239 -0.36 -28.73 -19.43
C LYS A 239 -0.46 -30.23 -19.10
N GLY A 240 -0.42 -30.60 -17.82
CA GLY A 240 -0.63 -31.96 -17.34
C GLY A 240 0.61 -32.86 -17.42
N PHE A 241 1.83 -32.31 -17.43
CA PHE A 241 3.07 -33.11 -17.38
C PHE A 241 4.16 -32.45 -16.53
N ASP A 242 5.02 -33.26 -15.92
CA ASP A 242 6.24 -32.78 -15.25
C ASP A 242 7.29 -32.42 -16.31
N PHE A 243 7.74 -31.15 -16.33
CA PHE A 243 8.63 -30.66 -17.37
C PHE A 243 10.06 -31.17 -17.17
N PHE A 244 10.56 -31.23 -15.93
CA PHE A 244 11.91 -31.74 -15.65
C PHE A 244 12.07 -33.22 -16.03
N SER A 245 11.00 -33.99 -15.95
CA SER A 245 10.97 -35.39 -16.39
C SER A 245 10.85 -35.53 -17.91
N ASN A 246 10.35 -34.51 -18.63
CA ASN A 246 10.04 -34.54 -20.06
C ASN A 246 10.61 -33.31 -20.81
N TRP A 247 11.90 -33.03 -20.62
CA TRP A 247 12.55 -31.82 -21.13
C TRP A 247 12.46 -31.65 -22.67
N GLN A 248 12.26 -32.74 -23.41
CA GLN A 248 12.08 -32.70 -24.87
C GLN A 248 10.81 -31.94 -25.29
N ARG A 249 9.84 -31.80 -24.38
CA ARG A 249 8.59 -31.04 -24.58
C ARG A 249 8.74 -29.54 -24.31
N TYR A 250 9.95 -29.01 -24.26
CA TYR A 250 10.18 -27.57 -24.13
C TYR A 250 9.43 -26.69 -25.16
N PRO A 251 9.17 -27.13 -26.43
CA PRO A 251 8.40 -26.32 -27.37
C PRO A 251 6.95 -26.11 -26.91
N ASP A 252 6.41 -27.03 -26.10
CA ASP A 252 5.03 -26.95 -25.60
C ASP A 252 4.88 -25.88 -24.51
N VAL A 253 5.89 -25.69 -23.66
CA VAL A 253 5.83 -24.75 -22.52
C VAL A 253 6.32 -23.35 -22.88
N LEU A 254 7.29 -23.26 -23.80
CA LEU A 254 8.00 -22.01 -24.10
C LEU A 254 7.09 -20.82 -24.44
N PRO A 255 6.04 -20.94 -25.29
CA PRO A 255 5.20 -19.79 -25.62
C PRO A 255 4.48 -19.18 -24.41
N LEU A 256 3.98 -20.02 -23.49
CA LEU A 256 3.28 -19.53 -22.29
C LEU A 256 4.27 -19.03 -21.24
N SER A 257 5.43 -19.67 -21.10
CA SER A 257 6.50 -19.16 -20.25
C SER A 257 6.97 -17.78 -20.70
N LEU A 258 7.14 -17.55 -22.01
CA LEU A 258 7.46 -16.23 -22.55
C LEU A 258 6.34 -15.21 -22.26
N GLY A 259 5.08 -15.62 -22.36
CA GLY A 259 3.93 -14.80 -21.96
C GLY A 259 3.96 -14.39 -20.49
N MET A 260 4.33 -15.31 -19.58
CA MET A 260 4.52 -14.97 -18.16
C MET A 260 5.68 -13.99 -17.96
N TRP A 261 6.82 -14.22 -18.63
CA TRP A 261 7.96 -13.30 -18.55
C TRP A 261 7.68 -11.93 -19.13
N LEU A 262 6.81 -11.83 -20.14
CA LEU A 262 6.32 -10.55 -20.64
C LEU A 262 5.59 -9.78 -19.54
N VAL A 263 4.67 -10.42 -18.82
CA VAL A 263 3.93 -9.78 -17.72
C VAL A 263 4.88 -9.31 -16.61
N LEU A 264 5.76 -10.21 -16.13
CA LEU A 264 6.72 -9.88 -15.07
C LEU A 264 7.70 -8.78 -15.51
N GLY A 265 8.19 -8.86 -16.75
CA GLY A 265 9.11 -7.90 -17.32
C GLY A 265 8.47 -6.52 -17.47
N VAL A 266 7.24 -6.44 -18.00
CA VAL A 266 6.53 -5.16 -18.14
C VAL A 266 6.23 -4.53 -16.77
N HIS A 267 5.94 -5.32 -15.75
CA HIS A 267 5.79 -4.84 -14.37
C HIS A 267 7.08 -4.15 -13.89
N GLU A 268 8.23 -4.83 -13.95
CA GLU A 268 9.51 -4.25 -13.51
C GLU A 268 9.95 -3.06 -14.37
N LEU A 269 9.68 -3.10 -15.68
CA LEU A 269 9.92 -1.97 -16.56
C LEU A 269 9.08 -0.74 -16.17
N GLY A 270 7.84 -0.94 -15.71
CA GLY A 270 6.99 0.14 -15.20
C GLY A 270 7.63 0.89 -14.03
N HIS A 271 8.17 0.15 -13.06
CA HIS A 271 8.95 0.74 -11.96
C HIS A 271 10.19 1.48 -12.49
N TRP A 272 10.96 0.83 -13.37
CA TRP A 272 12.21 1.39 -13.89
C TRP A 272 12.01 2.69 -14.68
N PHE A 273 11.06 2.71 -15.64
CA PHE A 273 10.78 3.92 -16.43
C PHE A 273 10.37 5.09 -15.54
N THR A 274 9.54 4.84 -14.54
CA THR A 274 9.08 5.90 -13.62
C THR A 274 10.19 6.34 -12.67
N SER A 275 11.10 5.45 -12.27
CA SER A 275 12.23 5.82 -11.42
C SER A 275 13.21 6.76 -12.13
N GLN A 276 13.40 6.59 -13.45
CA GLN A 276 14.23 7.50 -14.25
C GLN A 276 13.70 8.94 -14.22
N LYS A 277 12.37 9.12 -14.29
CA LYS A 277 11.73 10.45 -14.21
C LYS A 277 12.08 11.19 -12.92
N TYR A 278 12.28 10.46 -11.82
CA TYR A 278 12.59 11.01 -10.51
C TYR A 278 14.09 10.96 -10.16
N ASN A 279 14.96 10.54 -11.08
CA ASN A 279 16.39 10.27 -10.83
C ASN A 279 16.63 9.32 -9.64
N VAL A 280 15.73 8.35 -9.46
CA VAL A 280 15.78 7.36 -8.38
C VAL A 280 16.41 6.07 -8.91
N LYS A 281 17.42 5.57 -8.20
CA LYS A 281 18.10 4.31 -8.51
C LYS A 281 17.36 3.14 -7.90
N LEU A 282 17.08 2.13 -8.72
CA LEU A 282 16.51 0.86 -8.29
C LEU A 282 17.57 -0.24 -8.37
N SER A 283 17.46 -1.22 -7.48
CA SER A 283 18.29 -2.42 -7.54
C SER A 283 17.93 -3.29 -8.73
N VAL A 284 18.79 -4.27 -9.02
CA VAL A 284 18.35 -5.41 -9.84
C VAL A 284 17.15 -6.10 -9.17
N PRO A 285 16.16 -6.58 -9.95
CA PRO A 285 14.99 -7.26 -9.42
C PRO A 285 15.36 -8.64 -8.87
N PHE A 286 14.94 -8.94 -7.65
CA PHE A 286 15.08 -10.25 -7.04
C PHE A 286 13.79 -11.05 -7.26
N PHE A 287 13.74 -11.83 -8.35
CA PHE A 287 12.58 -12.65 -8.67
C PHE A 287 12.33 -13.71 -7.60
N LEU A 288 11.07 -13.95 -7.28
CA LEU A 288 10.65 -14.92 -6.27
C LEU A 288 10.07 -16.14 -6.99
N PRO A 289 10.82 -17.25 -7.09
CA PRO A 289 10.35 -18.45 -7.77
C PRO A 289 9.20 -19.10 -7.00
N ASN A 290 8.20 -19.62 -7.71
CA ASN A 290 7.12 -20.40 -7.13
C ASN A 290 6.72 -21.55 -8.07
N TRP A 291 6.59 -22.76 -7.52
CA TRP A 291 6.29 -23.95 -8.31
C TRP A 291 4.84 -23.99 -8.86
N GLN A 292 3.88 -23.41 -8.16
CA GLN A 292 2.46 -23.50 -8.48
C GLN A 292 1.99 -22.42 -9.46
N ILE A 293 2.45 -21.18 -9.28
CA ILE A 293 2.02 -20.02 -10.08
C ILE A 293 3.15 -19.40 -10.91
N ALA A 294 4.22 -20.16 -11.15
CA ALA A 294 5.47 -19.76 -11.81
C ALA A 294 6.36 -18.80 -10.98
N SER A 295 5.82 -17.69 -10.49
CA SER A 295 6.55 -16.68 -9.73
C SER A 295 5.61 -15.86 -8.85
N PHE A 296 6.16 -15.28 -7.78
CA PHE A 296 5.48 -14.23 -7.02
C PHE A 296 5.84 -12.80 -7.49
N GLY A 297 6.49 -12.65 -8.63
CA GLY A 297 7.04 -11.36 -9.06
C GLY A 297 8.46 -11.17 -8.59
N ALA A 298 8.91 -9.92 -8.49
CA ALA A 298 10.23 -9.58 -7.99
C ALA A 298 10.17 -8.56 -6.87
N ILE A 299 11.20 -8.59 -6.03
CA ILE A 299 11.46 -7.55 -5.04
C ILE A 299 12.50 -6.60 -5.64
N THR A 300 12.09 -5.35 -5.84
CA THR A 300 12.97 -4.27 -6.31
C THR A 300 13.13 -3.22 -5.20
N ARG A 301 14.39 -2.97 -4.79
CA ARG A 301 14.74 -2.08 -3.68
C ARG A 301 15.19 -0.72 -4.21
N PHE A 302 14.96 0.33 -3.44
CA PHE A 302 15.55 1.64 -3.71
C PHE A 302 17.03 1.67 -3.28
N GLU A 303 17.91 2.03 -4.21
CA GLU A 303 19.35 2.24 -3.98
C GLU A 303 19.72 3.72 -3.84
N SER A 304 18.73 4.61 -3.84
CA SER A 304 18.88 6.03 -3.55
C SER A 304 17.73 6.51 -2.68
N LEU A 305 17.91 7.67 -2.04
CA LEU A 305 16.83 8.31 -1.29
C LEU A 305 15.74 8.81 -2.25
N LEU A 306 14.50 8.75 -1.80
CA LEU A 306 13.34 9.27 -2.52
C LEU A 306 13.18 10.76 -2.22
N PRO A 307 12.88 11.61 -3.22
CA PRO A 307 12.73 13.05 -2.99
C PRO A 307 11.50 13.36 -2.14
N ASN A 308 10.36 12.72 -2.42
CA ASN A 308 9.10 12.96 -1.73
C ASN A 308 8.14 11.76 -1.83
N ARG A 309 7.03 11.80 -1.10
CA ARG A 309 5.98 10.75 -1.12
C ARG A 309 5.31 10.62 -2.49
N THR A 310 5.28 11.67 -3.30
CA THR A 310 4.74 11.60 -4.67
C THR A 310 5.59 10.68 -5.56
N ALA A 311 6.92 10.78 -5.48
CA ALA A 311 7.82 9.87 -6.20
C ALA A 311 7.67 8.41 -5.71
N LEU A 312 7.51 8.21 -4.39
CA LEU A 312 7.23 6.88 -3.84
C LEU A 312 5.95 6.28 -4.43
N PHE A 313 4.86 7.05 -4.47
CA PHE A 313 3.59 6.61 -5.06
C PHE A 313 3.74 6.27 -6.54
N ASP A 314 4.28 7.20 -7.34
CA ASP A 314 4.34 7.05 -8.79
C ASP A 314 5.17 5.82 -9.18
N ILE A 315 6.32 5.61 -8.54
CA ILE A 315 7.16 4.44 -8.81
C ILE A 315 6.45 3.15 -8.36
N ALA A 316 5.87 3.12 -7.16
CA ALA A 316 5.19 1.93 -6.64
C ALA A 316 3.93 1.55 -7.44
N PHE A 317 3.19 2.53 -7.95
CA PHE A 317 1.98 2.30 -8.75
C PHE A 317 2.30 1.87 -10.19
N ALA A 318 3.40 2.36 -10.78
CA ALA A 318 3.70 2.14 -12.19
C ALA A 318 3.88 0.67 -12.58
N GLY A 319 4.53 -0.14 -11.74
CA GLY A 319 4.70 -1.56 -11.99
C GLY A 319 3.37 -2.31 -12.05
N PRO A 320 2.56 -2.29 -10.97
CA PRO A 320 1.23 -2.90 -10.96
C PRO A 320 0.30 -2.37 -12.05
N ALA A 321 0.37 -1.09 -12.39
CA ALA A 321 -0.42 -0.52 -13.47
C ALA A 321 -0.03 -1.13 -14.83
N ALA A 322 1.27 -1.22 -15.12
CA ALA A 322 1.77 -1.76 -16.39
C ALA A 322 1.56 -3.28 -16.48
N GLY A 323 1.98 -4.04 -15.47
CA GLY A 323 1.82 -5.49 -15.41
C GLY A 323 0.35 -5.92 -15.36
N GLY A 324 -0.45 -5.23 -14.55
CA GLY A 324 -1.90 -5.46 -14.44
C GLY A 324 -2.64 -5.16 -15.73
N LEU A 325 -2.28 -4.08 -16.45
CA LEU A 325 -2.89 -3.76 -17.75
C LEU A 325 -2.59 -4.83 -18.79
N ILE A 326 -1.34 -5.25 -18.94
CA ILE A 326 -0.98 -6.34 -19.87
C ILE A 326 -1.71 -7.62 -19.49
N SER A 327 -1.74 -7.97 -18.20
CA SER A 327 -2.45 -9.16 -17.72
C SER A 327 -3.95 -9.11 -18.04
N LEU A 328 -4.59 -7.95 -17.86
CA LEU A 328 -5.99 -7.75 -18.22
C LEU A 328 -6.21 -7.88 -19.73
N LEU A 329 -5.35 -7.30 -20.56
CA LEU A 329 -5.45 -7.43 -22.02
C LEU A 329 -5.29 -8.88 -22.47
N LEU A 330 -4.36 -9.64 -21.90
CA LEU A 330 -4.21 -11.07 -22.17
C LEU A 330 -5.44 -11.86 -21.72
N LEU A 331 -6.02 -11.53 -20.56
CA LEU A 331 -7.23 -12.17 -20.05
C LEU A 331 -8.41 -11.96 -21.01
N LEU A 332 -8.68 -10.69 -21.36
CA LEU A 332 -9.80 -10.32 -22.23
C LEU A 332 -9.62 -10.84 -23.65
N GLY A 333 -8.41 -10.74 -24.20
CA GLY A 333 -8.06 -11.35 -25.48
C GLY A 333 -8.20 -12.87 -25.45
N GLY A 334 -7.83 -13.51 -24.34
CA GLY A 334 -8.04 -14.93 -24.12
C GLY A 334 -9.51 -15.32 -24.14
N PHE A 335 -10.38 -14.56 -23.47
CA PHE A 335 -11.82 -14.79 -23.53
C PHE A 335 -12.35 -14.66 -24.96
N GLY A 336 -11.97 -13.60 -25.68
CA GLY A 336 -12.42 -13.39 -27.07
C GLY A 336 -11.94 -14.46 -28.06
N LEU A 337 -10.81 -15.10 -27.79
CA LEU A 337 -10.24 -16.19 -28.60
C LEU A 337 -10.69 -17.58 -28.15
N SER A 338 -11.39 -17.70 -27.03
CA SER A 338 -11.84 -18.97 -26.49
C SER A 338 -12.95 -19.56 -27.37
N ASN A 339 -12.81 -20.84 -27.70
CA ASN A 339 -13.73 -21.60 -28.53
C ASN A 339 -13.83 -23.05 -28.02
N PRO A 340 -14.83 -23.85 -28.47
CA PRO A 340 -15.00 -25.23 -28.01
C PRO A 340 -13.78 -26.14 -28.23
N ASP A 341 -12.95 -25.83 -29.24
CA ASP A 341 -11.74 -26.58 -29.60
C ASP A 341 -10.48 -26.05 -28.88
N SER A 342 -10.64 -25.16 -27.90
CA SER A 342 -9.51 -24.58 -27.19
C SER A 342 -8.74 -25.62 -26.39
N LEU A 343 -7.42 -25.43 -26.33
CA LEU A 343 -6.47 -26.38 -25.78
C LEU A 343 -6.70 -26.68 -24.28
N PHE A 344 -7.11 -25.67 -23.50
CA PHE A 344 -7.33 -25.85 -22.07
C PHE A 344 -8.81 -26.03 -21.76
N LYS A 345 -9.11 -27.07 -21.01
CA LYS A 345 -10.45 -27.37 -20.48
C LYS A 345 -10.40 -27.27 -18.98
N VAL A 346 -11.04 -26.24 -18.42
CA VAL A 346 -11.04 -25.97 -16.97
C VAL A 346 -12.44 -26.15 -16.40
N PRO A 347 -12.57 -26.64 -15.15
CA PRO A 347 -13.87 -26.65 -14.47
C PRO A 347 -14.44 -25.22 -14.37
N SER A 348 -15.74 -25.04 -14.49
CA SER A 348 -16.36 -23.70 -14.35
C SER A 348 -16.14 -23.09 -12.96
N GLN A 349 -15.92 -23.93 -11.93
CA GLN A 349 -15.52 -23.50 -10.59
C GLN A 349 -14.18 -22.75 -10.57
N PHE A 350 -13.33 -22.94 -11.58
CA PHE A 350 -12.10 -22.16 -11.74
C PHE A 350 -12.40 -20.66 -11.68
N PHE A 351 -13.41 -20.18 -12.40
CA PHE A 351 -13.82 -18.77 -12.44
C PHE A 351 -14.43 -18.23 -11.15
N GLN A 352 -14.78 -19.11 -10.20
CA GLN A 352 -15.22 -18.72 -8.87
C GLN A 352 -14.04 -18.30 -7.97
N GLY A 353 -12.79 -18.55 -8.38
CA GLY A 353 -11.59 -18.17 -7.63
C GLY A 353 -11.32 -16.67 -7.54
N SER A 354 -12.06 -15.83 -8.28
CA SER A 354 -11.88 -14.38 -8.30
C SER A 354 -13.17 -13.67 -8.69
N VAL A 355 -13.59 -12.67 -7.91
CA VAL A 355 -14.75 -11.81 -8.26
C VAL A 355 -14.53 -11.13 -9.60
N LEU A 356 -13.34 -10.56 -9.83
CA LEU A 356 -13.01 -9.87 -11.07
C LEU A 356 -13.04 -10.81 -12.26
N VAL A 357 -12.29 -11.93 -12.19
CA VAL A 357 -12.18 -12.84 -13.32
C VAL A 357 -13.51 -13.55 -13.60
N GLY A 358 -14.25 -13.96 -12.57
CA GLY A 358 -15.55 -14.58 -12.73
C GLY A 358 -16.59 -13.63 -13.36
N THR A 359 -16.62 -12.37 -12.93
CA THR A 359 -17.53 -11.36 -13.50
C THR A 359 -17.19 -11.09 -14.97
N LEU A 360 -15.91 -10.90 -15.29
CA LEU A 360 -15.48 -10.72 -16.68
C LEU A 360 -15.74 -11.96 -17.53
N ALA A 361 -15.47 -13.15 -17.00
CA ALA A 361 -15.77 -14.40 -17.69
C ALA A 361 -17.27 -14.50 -18.02
N ARG A 362 -18.18 -14.11 -17.11
CA ARG A 362 -19.62 -14.11 -17.39
C ARG A 362 -20.00 -13.15 -18.50
N ILE A 363 -19.38 -11.97 -18.56
CA ILE A 363 -19.65 -10.98 -19.61
C ILE A 363 -19.21 -11.50 -20.98
N PHE A 364 -18.04 -12.15 -21.07
CA PHE A 364 -17.44 -12.54 -22.35
C PHE A 364 -17.79 -13.95 -22.82
N LEU A 365 -17.85 -14.93 -21.90
CA LEU A 365 -18.13 -16.34 -22.20
C LEU A 365 -19.63 -16.68 -22.07
N GLY A 366 -20.43 -15.81 -21.44
CA GLY A 366 -21.88 -15.94 -21.36
C GLY A 366 -22.33 -17.26 -20.73
N ASP A 367 -23.24 -17.95 -21.41
CA ASP A 367 -23.84 -19.22 -20.94
C ASP A 367 -22.88 -20.41 -21.05
N GLY A 368 -21.71 -20.24 -21.69
CA GLY A 368 -20.64 -21.24 -21.66
C GLY A 368 -20.18 -21.58 -20.23
N LEU A 369 -20.33 -20.66 -19.27
CA LEU A 369 -20.00 -20.88 -17.86
C LEU A 369 -20.97 -21.78 -17.09
N GLN A 370 -22.13 -22.08 -17.65
CA GLN A 370 -23.08 -23.03 -17.05
C GLN A 370 -22.64 -24.48 -17.27
N GLN A 371 -21.70 -24.72 -18.19
CA GLN A 371 -21.14 -26.05 -18.39
C GLN A 371 -20.22 -26.42 -17.23
N ALA A 372 -20.14 -27.70 -16.91
CA ALA A 372 -19.20 -28.19 -15.88
C ALA A 372 -17.74 -27.95 -16.28
N ILE A 373 -17.44 -27.99 -17.58
CA ILE A 373 -16.11 -27.80 -18.14
C ILE A 373 -16.20 -26.73 -19.23
N VAL A 374 -15.31 -25.75 -19.17
CA VAL A 374 -15.23 -24.62 -20.10
C VAL A 374 -13.90 -24.70 -20.84
N ALA A 375 -13.97 -24.68 -22.18
CA ALA A 375 -12.79 -24.59 -23.02
C ALA A 375 -12.32 -23.13 -23.11
N ILE A 376 -11.05 -22.88 -22.79
CA ILE A 376 -10.46 -21.54 -22.78
C ILE A 376 -9.13 -21.47 -23.51
N HIS A 377 -8.89 -20.30 -24.09
CA HIS A 377 -7.62 -19.98 -24.72
C HIS A 377 -6.51 -19.84 -23.65
N PRO A 378 -5.27 -20.32 -23.90
CA PRO A 378 -4.15 -20.22 -22.96
C PRO A 378 -3.88 -18.81 -22.39
N LEU A 379 -4.17 -17.77 -23.19
CA LEU A 379 -4.00 -16.37 -22.76
C LEU A 379 -4.89 -16.01 -21.56
N THR A 380 -6.05 -16.66 -21.41
CA THR A 380 -6.92 -16.47 -20.25
C THR A 380 -6.21 -16.86 -18.95
N ILE A 381 -5.46 -17.96 -18.96
CA ILE A 381 -4.72 -18.43 -17.79
C ILE A 381 -3.53 -17.51 -17.51
N LEU A 382 -2.80 -17.09 -18.55
CA LEU A 382 -1.70 -16.13 -18.41
C LEU A 382 -2.17 -14.79 -17.82
N GLY A 383 -3.26 -14.25 -18.35
CA GLY A 383 -3.87 -13.02 -17.86
C GLY A 383 -4.34 -13.15 -16.42
N TRP A 384 -4.98 -14.27 -16.06
CA TRP A 384 -5.33 -14.56 -14.67
C TRP A 384 -4.10 -14.56 -13.77
N LEU A 385 -3.10 -15.38 -14.08
CA LEU A 385 -1.91 -15.54 -13.23
C LEU A 385 -1.19 -14.20 -13.06
N GLY A 386 -1.07 -13.42 -14.14
CA GLY A 386 -0.52 -12.07 -14.10
C GLY A 386 -1.29 -11.11 -13.18
N LEU A 387 -2.63 -11.13 -13.23
CA LEU A 387 -3.47 -10.35 -12.32
C LEU A 387 -3.30 -10.79 -10.86
N VAL A 388 -3.21 -12.10 -10.59
CA VAL A 388 -2.98 -12.61 -9.22
C VAL A 388 -1.62 -12.18 -8.69
N ILE A 389 -0.55 -12.32 -9.49
CA ILE A 389 0.79 -11.87 -9.09
C ILE A 389 0.79 -10.36 -8.80
N THR A 390 0.19 -9.58 -9.69
CA THR A 390 0.05 -8.13 -9.50
C THR A 390 -0.73 -7.81 -8.23
N ALA A 391 -1.83 -8.51 -7.96
CA ALA A 391 -2.65 -8.31 -6.78
C ALA A 391 -1.91 -8.70 -5.48
N LEU A 392 -1.10 -9.76 -5.49
CA LEU A 392 -0.25 -10.12 -4.34
C LEU A 392 0.77 -9.03 -4.02
N ASN A 393 1.36 -8.38 -5.02
CA ASN A 393 2.27 -7.25 -4.84
C ASN A 393 1.54 -5.96 -4.43
N LEU A 394 0.26 -5.83 -4.76
CA LEU A 394 -0.61 -4.74 -4.30
C LEU A 394 -1.18 -4.94 -2.88
N LEU A 395 -0.85 -6.03 -2.19
CA LEU A 395 -1.24 -6.18 -0.79
C LEU A 395 -0.63 -5.05 0.06
N PRO A 396 -1.40 -4.43 0.99
CA PRO A 396 -0.96 -3.25 1.72
C PRO A 396 -0.03 -3.59 2.89
N ALA A 397 1.10 -4.23 2.58
CA ALA A 397 2.05 -4.74 3.55
C ALA A 397 3.51 -4.40 3.22
N GLY A 398 4.17 -3.74 4.17
CA GLY A 398 5.60 -3.54 4.17
C GLY A 398 6.12 -2.79 2.95
N CYS A 399 7.22 -3.29 2.37
CA CYS A 399 7.84 -2.77 1.14
C CYS A 399 7.23 -3.29 -0.16
N LEU A 400 6.12 -4.04 -0.11
CA LEU A 400 5.37 -4.37 -1.32
C LEU A 400 4.82 -3.11 -1.98
N ASP A 401 4.46 -3.17 -3.26
CA ASP A 401 3.92 -2.04 -4.02
C ASP A 401 2.69 -1.44 -3.33
N GLY A 402 1.77 -2.28 -2.87
CA GLY A 402 0.60 -1.85 -2.09
C GLY A 402 0.96 -1.19 -0.76
N GLY A 403 1.98 -1.70 -0.07
CA GLY A 403 2.49 -1.10 1.18
C GLY A 403 3.10 0.28 0.96
N ARG A 404 3.89 0.43 -0.11
CA ARG A 404 4.47 1.70 -0.56
C ARG A 404 3.40 2.71 -1.00
N ILE A 405 2.35 2.26 -1.69
CA ILE A 405 1.19 3.10 -2.04
C ILE A 405 0.49 3.61 -0.77
N ILE A 406 0.20 2.74 0.19
CA ILE A 406 -0.40 3.15 1.47
C ILE A 406 0.51 4.10 2.23
N GLN A 407 1.81 3.85 2.28
CA GLN A 407 2.78 4.72 2.93
C GLN A 407 2.81 6.10 2.27
N ALA A 408 2.79 6.16 0.94
CA ALA A 408 2.81 7.40 0.21
C ALA A 408 1.53 8.23 0.46
N ILE A 409 0.35 7.60 0.48
CA ILE A 409 -0.93 8.32 0.65
C ILE A 409 -1.23 8.64 2.11
N TYR A 410 -1.03 7.69 3.03
CA TYR A 410 -1.52 7.77 4.41
C TYR A 410 -0.40 7.82 5.47
N GLY A 411 0.86 7.86 5.04
CA GLY A 411 2.01 7.91 5.92
C GLY A 411 2.41 6.57 6.55
N ARG A 412 3.57 6.58 7.20
CA ARG A 412 4.25 5.37 7.70
C ARG A 412 3.51 4.66 8.83
N LYS A 413 2.84 5.44 9.70
CA LYS A 413 2.03 4.89 10.81
C LYS A 413 0.90 4.00 10.28
N THR A 414 0.23 4.45 9.22
CA THR A 414 -0.87 3.71 8.58
C THR A 414 -0.34 2.48 7.85
N ALA A 415 0.75 2.61 7.08
CA ALA A 415 1.39 1.48 6.39
C ALA A 415 1.80 0.35 7.35
N ARG A 416 2.33 0.68 8.54
CA ARG A 416 2.66 -0.32 9.56
C ARG A 416 1.41 -1.04 10.07
N ARG A 417 0.29 -0.32 10.29
CA ARG A 417 -0.98 -0.91 10.74
C ARG A 417 -1.58 -1.81 9.67
N THR A 418 -1.60 -1.38 8.41
CA THR A 418 -2.12 -2.20 7.31
C THR A 418 -1.27 -3.45 7.10
N THR A 419 0.05 -3.35 7.26
CA THR A 419 0.95 -4.52 7.22
C THR A 419 0.56 -5.58 8.24
N ILE A 420 0.32 -5.17 9.49
CA ILE A 420 -0.13 -6.10 10.54
C ILE A 420 -1.49 -6.69 10.18
N ALA A 421 -2.44 -5.87 9.71
CA ALA A 421 -3.76 -6.34 9.30
C ALA A 421 -3.68 -7.35 8.15
N THR A 422 -2.87 -7.10 7.12
CA THR A 422 -2.63 -8.02 6.00
C THR A 422 -2.04 -9.33 6.49
N LEU A 423 -1.04 -9.31 7.37
CA LEU A 423 -0.45 -10.54 7.92
C LEU A 423 -1.47 -11.35 8.74
N VAL A 424 -2.32 -10.70 9.53
CA VAL A 424 -3.41 -11.37 10.26
C VAL A 424 -4.39 -12.01 9.27
N VAL A 425 -4.83 -11.27 8.24
CA VAL A 425 -5.75 -11.80 7.22
C VAL A 425 -5.12 -12.99 6.49
N LEU A 426 -3.87 -12.89 6.01
CA LEU A 426 -3.18 -14.00 5.35
C LEU A 426 -3.04 -15.22 6.29
N GLY A 427 -2.73 -14.99 7.57
CA GLY A 427 -2.64 -16.05 8.58
C GLY A 427 -3.98 -16.75 8.81
N LEU A 428 -5.09 -16.00 8.90
CA LEU A 428 -6.43 -16.56 9.01
C LEU A 428 -6.81 -17.34 7.75
N VAL A 429 -6.57 -16.80 6.56
CA VAL A 429 -6.86 -17.49 5.30
C VAL A 429 -6.05 -18.79 5.20
N ALA A 430 -4.77 -18.77 5.57
CA ALA A 430 -3.94 -19.97 5.60
C ALA A 430 -4.47 -21.03 6.60
N LEU A 431 -4.97 -20.60 7.76
CA LEU A 431 -5.51 -21.50 8.79
C LEU A 431 -6.83 -22.15 8.36
N PHE A 432 -7.72 -21.39 7.73
CA PHE A 432 -9.04 -21.88 7.30
C PHE A 432 -9.03 -22.53 5.91
N ASN A 433 -7.95 -22.36 5.14
CA ASN A 433 -7.76 -23.00 3.84
C ASN A 433 -6.38 -23.68 3.74
N PRO A 434 -6.14 -24.74 4.53
CA PRO A 434 -4.84 -25.42 4.57
C PRO A 434 -4.48 -26.12 3.24
N ALA A 435 -5.46 -26.34 2.37
CA ALA A 435 -5.24 -26.91 1.04
C ALA A 435 -4.54 -25.93 0.07
N ASN A 436 -4.66 -24.61 0.31
CA ASN A 436 -3.97 -23.60 -0.47
C ASN A 436 -2.79 -23.01 0.34
N PRO A 437 -1.54 -23.39 0.02
CA PRO A 437 -0.40 -22.94 0.81
C PRO A 437 0.09 -21.54 0.41
N ILE A 438 -0.42 -20.95 -0.68
CA ILE A 438 0.02 -19.65 -1.19
C ILE A 438 -0.04 -18.52 -0.14
N PRO A 439 -1.15 -18.33 0.60
CA PRO A 439 -1.24 -17.27 1.61
C PRO A 439 -0.21 -17.42 2.74
N LEU A 440 0.09 -18.65 3.15
CA LEU A 440 1.09 -18.94 4.17
C LEU A 440 2.49 -18.59 3.66
N TYR A 441 2.86 -19.07 2.46
CA TYR A 441 4.16 -18.76 1.86
C TYR A 441 4.34 -17.26 1.68
N TRP A 442 3.30 -16.55 1.21
CA TRP A 442 3.36 -15.11 1.02
C TRP A 442 3.48 -14.36 2.35
N ALA A 443 2.77 -14.78 3.40
CA ALA A 443 2.92 -14.21 4.73
C ALA A 443 4.35 -14.37 5.28
N LEU A 444 4.98 -15.52 5.07
CA LEU A 444 6.37 -15.77 5.48
C LEU A 444 7.34 -14.85 4.72
N ILE A 445 7.18 -14.72 3.40
CA ILE A 445 7.97 -13.79 2.58
C ILE A 445 7.83 -12.36 3.11
N ILE A 446 6.61 -11.91 3.42
CA ILE A 446 6.39 -10.58 3.97
C ILE A 446 7.12 -10.45 5.32
N ILE A 447 6.94 -11.39 6.26
CA ILE A 447 7.53 -11.32 7.59
C ILE A 447 9.06 -11.21 7.55
N PHE A 448 9.72 -12.01 6.70
CA PHE A 448 11.17 -12.11 6.68
C PHE A 448 11.86 -11.15 5.72
N LEU A 449 11.21 -10.80 4.60
CA LEU A 449 11.86 -10.02 3.53
C LEU A 449 11.29 -8.62 3.35
N GLN A 450 10.02 -8.38 3.64
CA GLN A 450 9.33 -7.15 3.25
C GLN A 450 8.63 -6.40 4.38
N ARG A 451 8.64 -6.89 5.63
CA ARG A 451 7.78 -6.42 6.72
C ARG A 451 7.89 -4.93 7.05
N GLU A 452 9.08 -4.36 6.89
CA GLU A 452 9.33 -2.98 7.27
C GLU A 452 8.66 -2.01 6.32
N ALA A 453 8.30 -0.82 6.82
CA ALA A 453 7.88 0.26 5.96
C ALA A 453 9.09 0.80 5.19
N GLU A 454 8.87 1.35 4.00
CA GLU A 454 9.92 1.94 3.19
C GLU A 454 10.63 3.06 3.97
N ARG A 455 11.90 3.28 3.63
CA ARG A 455 12.69 4.36 4.22
C ARG A 455 12.00 5.72 4.02
N PRO A 456 12.15 6.66 4.96
CA PRO A 456 11.52 7.95 4.80
C PRO A 456 12.09 8.70 3.59
N SER A 457 11.22 9.41 2.90
CA SER A 457 11.62 10.31 1.80
C SER A 457 12.29 11.56 2.36
N LEU A 458 13.08 12.26 1.54
CA LEU A 458 13.71 13.53 1.92
C LEU A 458 12.67 14.57 2.34
N ASN A 459 11.50 14.60 1.69
CA ASN A 459 10.34 15.38 2.11
C ASN A 459 9.10 14.48 2.28
N GLU A 460 8.72 14.18 3.52
CA GLU A 460 7.51 13.41 3.85
C GLU A 460 6.26 14.27 4.08
N LEU A 461 6.38 15.60 4.14
CA LEU A 461 5.24 16.49 4.33
C LEU A 461 4.48 16.74 3.03
N LEU A 462 5.15 16.60 1.87
CA LEU A 462 4.49 16.73 0.58
C LEU A 462 3.68 15.46 0.28
N GLU A 463 2.36 15.57 0.43
CA GLU A 463 1.43 14.47 0.13
C GLU A 463 1.18 14.34 -1.39
N PRO A 464 0.91 13.12 -1.88
CA PRO A 464 0.40 12.93 -3.24
C PRO A 464 -0.95 13.64 -3.43
N ASN A 465 -1.19 14.15 -4.65
CA ASN A 465 -2.46 14.80 -4.99
C ASN A 465 -3.65 13.81 -5.02
N ASP A 466 -4.87 14.36 -5.01
CA ASP A 466 -6.12 13.57 -4.96
C ASP A 466 -6.24 12.55 -6.10
N THR A 467 -5.76 12.87 -7.31
CA THR A 467 -5.76 11.93 -8.43
C THR A 467 -4.97 10.66 -8.12
N ARG A 468 -3.78 10.80 -7.50
CA ARG A 468 -2.96 9.66 -7.09
C ARG A 468 -3.61 8.88 -5.96
N ALA A 469 -4.25 9.56 -5.00
CA ALA A 469 -5.01 8.89 -3.96
C ALA A 469 -6.15 8.02 -4.56
N ILE A 470 -6.88 8.54 -5.56
CA ILE A 470 -7.92 7.78 -6.27
C ILE A 470 -7.32 6.58 -7.01
N LEU A 471 -6.23 6.78 -7.75
CA LEU A 471 -5.55 5.68 -8.47
C LEU A 471 -5.07 4.59 -7.52
N GLY A 472 -4.51 4.96 -6.37
CA GLY A 472 -4.11 4.02 -5.32
C GLY A 472 -5.30 3.24 -4.78
N LEU A 473 -6.42 3.90 -4.51
CA LEU A 473 -7.64 3.24 -4.05
C LEU A 473 -8.20 2.27 -5.10
N VAL A 474 -8.18 2.66 -6.39
CA VAL A 474 -8.58 1.78 -7.49
C VAL A 474 -7.67 0.56 -7.58
N ALA A 475 -6.35 0.71 -7.45
CA ALA A 475 -5.42 -0.42 -7.44
C ALA A 475 -5.68 -1.38 -6.27
N LEU A 476 -5.89 -0.85 -5.06
CA LEU A 476 -6.22 -1.67 -3.89
C LEU A 476 -7.58 -2.37 -4.01
N PHE A 477 -8.56 -1.69 -4.62
CA PHE A 477 -9.86 -2.30 -4.92
C PHE A 477 -9.72 -3.43 -5.95
N LEU A 478 -8.99 -3.20 -7.04
CA LEU A 478 -8.72 -4.22 -8.06
C LEU A 478 -7.98 -5.43 -7.47
N MET A 479 -7.02 -5.20 -6.59
CA MET A 479 -6.36 -6.26 -5.82
C MET A 479 -7.38 -7.07 -5.03
N LEU A 480 -8.26 -6.40 -4.28
CA LEU A 480 -9.28 -7.05 -3.46
C LEU A 480 -10.21 -7.93 -4.30
N VAL A 481 -10.79 -7.39 -5.38
CA VAL A 481 -11.70 -8.15 -6.25
C VAL A 481 -11.00 -9.23 -7.07
N THR A 482 -9.67 -9.12 -7.24
CA THR A 482 -8.87 -10.18 -7.88
C THR A 482 -8.65 -11.35 -6.93
N LEU A 483 -8.32 -11.09 -5.66
CA LEU A 483 -7.96 -12.14 -4.69
C LEU A 483 -9.15 -12.75 -3.94
N ILE A 484 -10.28 -12.04 -3.84
CA ILE A 484 -11.48 -12.58 -3.17
C ILE A 484 -12.21 -13.54 -4.12
N PRO A 485 -12.49 -14.78 -3.69
CA PRO A 485 -13.31 -15.71 -4.46
C PRO A 485 -14.80 -15.31 -4.42
N LEU A 486 -15.54 -15.70 -5.45
CA LEU A 486 -16.99 -15.56 -5.49
C LEU A 486 -17.65 -16.42 -4.41
N SER A 487 -18.61 -15.86 -3.69
CA SER A 487 -19.46 -16.67 -2.82
C SER A 487 -20.33 -17.59 -3.69
N PRO A 488 -20.69 -18.80 -3.20
CA PRO A 488 -21.57 -19.70 -3.95
C PRO A 488 -22.90 -19.05 -4.38
N SER A 489 -23.43 -18.13 -3.56
CA SER A 489 -24.64 -17.36 -3.89
C SER A 489 -24.42 -16.40 -5.06
N LEU A 490 -23.31 -15.65 -5.08
CA LEU A 490 -22.99 -14.72 -6.16
C LEU A 490 -22.65 -15.48 -7.44
N ALA A 491 -21.92 -16.60 -7.33
CA ALA A 491 -21.60 -17.48 -8.44
C ALA A 491 -22.88 -18.03 -9.10
N GLY A 492 -23.87 -18.46 -8.29
CA GLY A 492 -25.17 -18.90 -8.78
C GLY A 492 -25.96 -17.79 -9.49
N GLN A 493 -25.97 -16.57 -8.93
CA GLN A 493 -26.60 -15.40 -9.59
C GLN A 493 -25.90 -15.03 -10.90
N LEU A 494 -24.59 -15.22 -10.98
CA LEU A 494 -23.80 -15.01 -12.18
C LEU A 494 -23.88 -16.19 -13.17
N GLY A 495 -24.57 -17.28 -12.83
CA GLY A 495 -24.72 -18.46 -13.69
C GLY A 495 -23.44 -19.25 -13.90
N ILE A 496 -22.53 -19.27 -12.92
CA ILE A 496 -21.25 -19.97 -12.99
C ILE A 496 -21.35 -21.32 -12.29
N GLY A 497 -21.28 -22.41 -13.06
CA GLY A 497 -21.26 -23.79 -12.54
C GLY A 497 -22.58 -24.29 -11.96
N ALA A 498 -23.69 -24.00 -12.66
CA ALA A 498 -25.03 -24.50 -12.36
C ALA A 498 -25.18 -26.01 -12.58
#